data_AF-A0A2H6F657-F1
#
_entry.id   AF-A0A2H6F657-F1
#
_cell.length_a   1.000
_cell.length_b   1.000
_cell.length_c   1.000
_cell.angle_alpha   90.00
_cell.angle_beta   90.00
_cell.angle_gamma   90.00
#
_symmetry.space_group_name_H-M   'P 1'
#
loop_
_entity.id
_entity.type
_entity.pdbx_description
1 polymer ?
#
loop_
_entity_poly.entity_id
_entity_poly.type
_entity_poly.pdbx_seq_one_letter_code
_entity_poly.pdbx_strand_id
1 'polypeptide(L)'
;MKLGNLPWDKEILRKNYFRNFTKTREAIKCHPGYEIFNDLEAIKLSLNIFNDSISDLLSSISKFKAESASPDFWNRPQRPFVERLELSIQRGVFSSAMSAMALVDHSRKFSKKHTIPDYDNQISKFFINNEEHRFIHSLRTYITHVRVTEANWQISHSKEGRLVQFLLSKEDLLKYKKWKSLAKKFIRHSSDGIIVEAVFEKYAIKVKEFHCWLHDAIIQKYSKDISDYLKYKKILDQFDSYSHWSVLIQQGLFPKKLNPYLYLNRYLTPQEMKDVLTLPHRSKQQVDKIIQFVDEYNVCDMKLRRLIYQLFEVKKT
;
A
#
# COMPACT_ATOMS: atom_id res chain seq x y z
N MET A 1 18.23 11.55 24.67
CA MET A 1 19.60 11.40 24.12
C MET A 1 19.76 12.51 23.10
N LYS A 2 20.82 13.32 23.14
CA LYS A 2 21.04 14.41 22.18
C LYS A 2 22.15 13.99 21.21
N LEU A 3 21.86 13.96 19.90
CA LEU A 3 22.82 13.62 18.84
C LEU A 3 23.71 14.81 18.44
N GLY A 4 23.47 16.00 19.02
CA GLY A 4 24.12 17.25 18.63
C GLY A 4 23.37 17.94 17.48
N ASN A 5 23.99 18.98 16.93
CA ASN A 5 23.46 19.71 15.78
C ASN A 5 23.67 18.93 14.48
N LEU A 6 22.80 19.16 13.50
CA LEU A 6 22.98 18.63 12.15
C LEU A 6 24.18 19.30 11.46
N PRO A 7 24.90 18.59 10.56
CA PRO A 7 24.71 17.18 10.19
C PRO A 7 25.32 16.21 11.24
N TRP A 8 24.68 15.06 11.46
CA TRP A 8 25.24 14.03 12.35
C TRP A 8 26.32 13.20 11.67
N ASP A 9 27.41 12.99 12.38
CA ASP A 9 28.50 12.11 11.96
C ASP A 9 28.14 10.62 12.13
N LYS A 10 28.65 9.78 11.23
CA LYS A 10 28.36 8.33 11.21
C LYS A 10 28.89 7.61 12.45
N GLU A 11 30.06 7.99 12.97
CA GLU A 11 30.63 7.38 14.18
C GLU A 11 29.86 7.78 15.43
N ILE A 12 29.37 9.04 15.48
CA ILE A 12 28.45 9.48 16.54
C ILE A 12 27.17 8.64 16.52
N LEU A 13 26.56 8.45 15.35
CA LEU A 13 25.36 7.62 15.20
C LEU A 13 25.65 6.16 15.60
N ARG A 14 26.78 5.60 15.17
CA ARG A 14 27.20 4.24 15.51
C ARG A 14 27.32 4.05 17.02
N LYS A 15 28.10 4.93 17.68
CA LYS A 15 28.32 4.89 19.14
C LYS A 15 27.01 4.95 19.91
N ASN A 16 26.10 5.84 19.51
CA ASN A 16 24.81 5.99 20.18
C ASN A 16 23.86 4.82 19.88
N TYR A 17 23.84 4.31 18.65
CA TYR A 17 23.02 3.16 18.24
C TYR A 17 23.32 1.94 19.09
N PHE A 18 24.60 1.57 19.20
CA PHE A 18 25.01 0.40 19.99
C PHE A 18 24.88 0.61 21.51
N ARG A 19 24.79 1.86 21.98
CA ARG A 19 24.44 2.16 23.37
C ARG A 19 22.95 2.00 23.63
N ASN A 20 22.10 2.50 22.73
CA ASN A 20 20.65 2.38 22.81
C ASN A 20 20.00 2.64 21.43
N PHE A 21 19.71 1.56 20.69
CA PHE A 21 19.22 1.66 19.31
C PHE A 21 17.83 2.31 19.25
N THR A 22 16.94 2.01 20.19
CA THR A 22 15.59 2.60 20.27
C THR A 22 15.68 4.12 20.43
N LYS A 23 16.44 4.63 21.42
CA LYS A 23 16.60 6.07 21.65
C LYS A 23 17.31 6.77 20.49
N THR A 24 18.19 6.08 19.77
CA THR A 24 18.86 6.62 18.58
C THR A 24 17.88 6.76 17.41
N ARG A 25 17.04 5.76 17.17
CA ARG A 25 15.97 5.83 16.17
C ARG A 25 14.97 6.93 16.49
N GLU A 26 14.60 7.13 17.76
CA GLU A 26 13.75 8.26 18.15
C GLU A 26 14.45 9.61 17.97
N ALA A 27 15.74 9.71 18.28
CA ALA A 27 16.46 10.97 18.16
C ALA A 27 16.58 11.47 16.71
N ILE A 28 16.70 10.57 15.71
CA ILE A 28 16.75 11.00 14.31
C ILE A 28 15.41 11.55 13.79
N LYS A 29 14.30 11.27 14.48
CA LYS A 29 12.98 11.83 14.14
C LYS A 29 12.88 13.34 14.37
N CYS A 30 13.81 13.93 15.11
CA CYS A 30 13.92 15.39 15.24
C CYS A 30 14.41 16.07 13.93
N HIS A 31 14.87 15.31 12.93
CA HIS A 31 15.24 15.87 11.64
C HIS A 31 14.01 16.45 10.91
N PRO A 32 14.06 17.66 10.33
CA PRO A 32 12.90 18.28 9.66
C PRO A 32 12.22 17.40 8.60
N GLY A 33 13.03 16.69 7.81
CA GLY A 33 12.55 15.74 6.81
C GLY A 33 11.78 14.52 7.34
N TYR A 34 11.89 14.19 8.64
CA TYR A 34 11.19 13.04 9.21
C TYR A 34 9.67 13.22 9.12
N GLU A 35 9.17 14.37 9.58
CA GLU A 35 7.73 14.59 9.63
C GLU A 35 7.11 14.61 8.24
N ILE A 36 7.77 15.26 7.28
CA ILE A 36 7.32 15.31 5.87
C ILE A 36 7.28 13.90 5.29
N PHE A 37 8.35 13.12 5.46
CA PHE A 37 8.42 11.75 4.96
C PHE A 37 7.35 10.86 5.60
N ASN A 38 7.17 10.94 6.92
CA ASN A 38 6.18 10.15 7.63
C ASN A 38 4.74 10.50 7.23
N ASP A 39 4.44 11.79 7.07
CA ASP A 39 3.12 12.25 6.61
C ASP A 39 2.88 11.84 5.14
N LEU A 40 3.91 11.84 4.29
CA LEU A 40 3.85 11.33 2.91
C LEU A 40 3.58 9.82 2.85
N GLU A 41 4.27 9.03 3.67
CA GLU A 41 4.05 7.58 3.77
C GLU A 41 2.63 7.26 4.28
N ALA A 42 2.08 8.08 5.18
CA ALA A 42 0.68 7.93 5.62
C ALA A 42 -0.32 8.17 4.48
N ILE A 43 -0.09 9.16 3.61
CA ILE A 43 -0.89 9.38 2.39
C ILE A 43 -0.76 8.16 1.47
N LYS A 44 0.47 7.70 1.21
CA LYS A 44 0.74 6.57 0.31
C LYS A 44 0.06 5.29 0.78
N LEU A 45 0.16 4.97 2.07
CA LEU A 45 -0.54 3.84 2.66
C LEU A 45 -2.05 3.95 2.47
N SER A 46 -2.62 5.14 2.68
CA SER A 46 -4.06 5.38 2.50
C SER A 46 -4.50 5.26 1.05
N LEU A 47 -3.67 5.71 0.11
CA LEU A 47 -3.91 5.57 -1.31
C LEU A 47 -3.89 4.09 -1.73
N ASN A 48 -2.95 3.30 -1.20
CA ASN A 48 -2.90 1.86 -1.43
C ASN A 48 -4.16 1.18 -0.89
N ILE A 49 -4.54 1.44 0.36
CA ILE A 49 -5.77 0.88 0.97
C ILE A 49 -7.01 1.25 0.14
N PHE A 50 -7.08 2.48 -0.37
CA PHE A 50 -8.16 2.91 -1.26
C PHE A 50 -8.16 2.10 -2.56
N ASN A 51 -7.02 2.01 -3.24
CA ASN A 51 -6.90 1.25 -4.49
C ASN A 51 -7.22 -0.24 -4.30
N ASP A 52 -6.74 -0.85 -3.23
CA ASP A 52 -7.03 -2.26 -2.88
C ASP A 52 -8.52 -2.45 -2.61
N SER A 53 -9.15 -1.54 -1.88
CA SER A 53 -10.60 -1.58 -1.62
C SER A 53 -11.43 -1.53 -2.91
N ILE A 54 -10.99 -0.71 -3.88
CA ILE A 54 -11.63 -0.61 -5.20
C ILE A 54 -11.41 -1.91 -5.97
N SER A 55 -10.17 -2.42 -6.01
CA SER A 55 -9.85 -3.67 -6.69
C SER A 55 -10.68 -4.83 -6.16
N ASP A 56 -10.80 -4.95 -4.84
CA ASP A 56 -11.63 -5.97 -4.17
C ASP A 56 -13.12 -5.83 -4.54
N LEU A 57 -13.64 -4.60 -4.59
CA LEU A 57 -15.02 -4.34 -5.02
C LEU A 57 -15.25 -4.76 -6.48
N LEU A 58 -14.39 -4.34 -7.40
CA LEU A 58 -14.50 -4.65 -8.82
C LEU A 58 -14.34 -6.16 -9.08
N SER A 59 -13.42 -6.81 -8.37
CA SER A 59 -13.23 -8.26 -8.40
C SER A 59 -14.47 -9.00 -7.89
N SER A 60 -15.08 -8.54 -6.79
CA SER A 60 -16.30 -9.12 -6.24
C SER A 60 -17.50 -8.98 -7.20
N ILE A 61 -17.65 -7.81 -7.83
CA ILE A 61 -18.67 -7.58 -8.86
C ILE A 61 -18.43 -8.52 -10.05
N SER A 62 -17.19 -8.58 -10.55
CA SER A 62 -16.81 -9.44 -11.69
C SER A 62 -17.07 -10.91 -11.41
N LYS A 63 -16.75 -11.37 -10.19
CA LYS A 63 -17.06 -12.73 -9.74
C LYS A 63 -18.56 -12.99 -9.76
N PHE A 64 -19.39 -12.09 -9.22
CA PHE A 64 -20.84 -12.25 -9.31
C PHE A 64 -21.32 -12.33 -10.76
N LYS A 65 -20.83 -11.47 -11.66
CA LYS A 65 -21.20 -11.50 -13.08
C LYS A 65 -20.93 -12.86 -13.72
N ALA A 66 -19.77 -13.45 -13.43
CA ALA A 66 -19.36 -14.75 -13.93
C ALA A 66 -20.23 -15.88 -13.36
N GLU A 67 -20.37 -15.97 -12.05
CA GLU A 67 -21.11 -17.04 -11.36
C GLU A 67 -22.60 -17.02 -11.72
N SER A 68 -23.18 -15.83 -11.83
CA SER A 68 -24.60 -15.64 -12.15
C SER A 68 -24.99 -16.06 -13.58
N ALA A 69 -24.01 -16.37 -14.44
CA ALA A 69 -24.26 -16.95 -15.76
C ALA A 69 -24.70 -18.42 -15.68
N SER A 70 -24.35 -19.12 -14.59
CA SER A 70 -24.79 -20.50 -14.37
C SER A 70 -26.29 -20.53 -14.05
N PRO A 71 -27.10 -21.37 -14.71
CA PRO A 71 -28.51 -21.55 -14.35
C PRO A 71 -28.69 -21.94 -12.88
N ASP A 72 -27.79 -22.77 -12.36
CA ASP A 72 -27.87 -23.26 -10.98
C ASP A 72 -27.68 -22.17 -9.93
N PHE A 73 -27.04 -21.06 -10.30
CA PHE A 73 -26.79 -19.92 -9.41
C PHE A 73 -28.07 -19.38 -8.76
N TRP A 74 -29.18 -19.45 -9.49
CA TRP A 74 -30.48 -18.91 -9.06
C TRP A 74 -31.31 -19.93 -8.27
N ASN A 75 -30.86 -21.18 -8.19
CA ASN A 75 -31.57 -22.23 -7.47
C ASN A 75 -31.52 -21.99 -5.96
N ARG A 76 -32.59 -22.38 -5.26
CA ARG A 76 -32.72 -22.21 -3.80
C ARG A 76 -31.50 -22.72 -2.99
N PRO A 77 -30.87 -23.88 -3.30
CA PRO A 77 -29.68 -24.33 -2.58
C PRO A 77 -28.46 -23.41 -2.69
N GLN A 78 -28.37 -22.58 -3.75
CA GLN A 78 -27.26 -21.65 -3.95
C GLN A 78 -27.45 -20.32 -3.20
N ARG A 79 -28.61 -20.07 -2.56
CA ARG A 79 -28.89 -18.82 -1.85
C ARG A 79 -27.78 -18.39 -0.87
N PRO A 80 -27.23 -19.27 0.00
CA PRO A 80 -26.14 -18.88 0.89
C PRO A 80 -24.86 -18.46 0.16
N PHE A 81 -24.61 -19.00 -1.03
CA PHE A 81 -23.47 -18.61 -1.86
C PHE A 81 -23.70 -17.22 -2.49
N VAL A 82 -24.89 -16.99 -3.05
CA VAL A 82 -25.29 -15.68 -3.59
C VAL A 82 -25.21 -14.58 -2.53
N GLU A 83 -25.75 -14.83 -1.34
CA GLU A 83 -25.70 -13.89 -0.21
C GLU A 83 -24.27 -13.54 0.21
N ARG A 84 -23.33 -14.51 0.15
CA ARG A 84 -21.90 -14.22 0.41
C ARG A 84 -21.27 -13.34 -0.66
N LEU A 85 -21.63 -13.52 -1.92
CA LEU A 85 -21.15 -12.65 -3.01
C LEU A 85 -21.69 -11.22 -2.84
N GLU A 86 -22.98 -11.08 -2.56
CA GLU A 86 -23.62 -9.78 -2.29
C GLU A 86 -22.99 -9.09 -1.08
N LEU A 87 -22.76 -9.82 0.02
CA LEU A 87 -22.06 -9.30 1.19
C LEU A 87 -20.63 -8.84 0.86
N SER A 88 -19.93 -9.54 -0.03
CA SER A 88 -18.56 -9.18 -0.43
C SER A 88 -18.55 -7.85 -1.21
N ILE A 89 -19.53 -7.65 -2.09
CA ILE A 89 -19.71 -6.39 -2.83
C ILE A 89 -20.12 -5.26 -1.90
N GLN A 90 -21.07 -5.51 -1.01
CA GLN A 90 -21.49 -4.56 0.03
C GLN A 90 -20.31 -4.11 0.90
N ARG A 91 -19.46 -5.05 1.33
CA ARG A 91 -18.19 -4.75 2.03
C ARG A 91 -17.25 -3.94 1.16
N GLY A 92 -17.11 -4.27 -0.13
CA GLY A 92 -16.29 -3.52 -1.07
C GLY A 92 -16.73 -2.06 -1.24
N VAL A 93 -18.05 -1.82 -1.38
CA VAL A 93 -18.63 -0.46 -1.47
C VAL A 93 -18.37 0.32 -0.18
N PHE A 94 -18.60 -0.30 0.98
CA PHE A 94 -18.32 0.30 2.28
C PHE A 94 -16.84 0.66 2.42
N SER A 95 -15.94 -0.31 2.23
CA SER A 95 -14.49 -0.13 2.36
C SER A 95 -13.98 0.96 1.41
N SER A 96 -14.44 0.96 0.15
CA SER A 96 -14.05 1.97 -0.86
C SER A 96 -14.48 3.38 -0.48
N ALA A 97 -15.72 3.55 0.02
CA ALA A 97 -16.20 4.87 0.45
C ALA A 97 -15.49 5.36 1.72
N MET A 98 -15.20 4.46 2.66
CA MET A 98 -14.49 4.79 3.90
C MET A 98 -13.02 5.14 3.64
N SER A 99 -12.31 4.34 2.83
CA SER A 99 -10.91 4.58 2.50
C SER A 99 -10.72 5.84 1.65
N ALA A 100 -11.65 6.14 0.73
CA ALA A 100 -11.66 7.41 0.00
C ALA A 100 -11.69 8.63 0.94
N MET A 101 -12.48 8.57 2.01
CA MET A 101 -12.57 9.65 2.98
C MET A 101 -11.30 9.76 3.83
N ALA A 102 -10.76 8.62 4.31
CA ALA A 102 -9.50 8.61 5.05
C ALA A 102 -8.36 9.21 4.23
N LEU A 103 -8.30 8.89 2.93
CA LEU A 103 -7.33 9.47 2.00
C LEU A 103 -7.47 10.99 1.88
N VAL A 104 -8.71 11.49 1.77
CA VAL A 104 -9.00 12.93 1.76
C VAL A 104 -8.54 13.60 3.05
N ASP A 105 -8.80 12.99 4.20
CA ASP A 105 -8.42 13.55 5.50
C ASP A 105 -6.91 13.57 5.70
N HIS A 106 -6.20 12.52 5.32
CA HIS A 106 -4.73 12.50 5.35
C HIS A 106 -4.12 13.54 4.39
N SER A 107 -4.69 13.69 3.20
CA SER A 107 -4.24 14.69 2.22
C SER A 107 -4.44 16.11 2.74
N ARG A 108 -5.58 16.40 3.38
CA ARG A 108 -5.88 17.70 4.01
C ARG A 108 -4.99 17.95 5.22
N LYS A 109 -4.76 16.94 6.06
CA LYS A 109 -3.86 17.06 7.21
C LYS A 109 -2.46 17.43 6.75
N PHE A 110 -1.97 16.79 5.69
CA PHE A 110 -0.68 17.11 5.09
C PHE A 110 -0.65 18.54 4.57
N SER A 111 -1.60 18.96 3.73
CA SER A 111 -1.56 20.31 3.12
C SER A 111 -1.74 21.45 4.11
N LYS A 112 -2.42 21.22 5.23
CA LYS A 112 -2.49 22.19 6.34
C LYS A 112 -1.16 22.36 7.08
N LYS A 113 -0.36 21.29 7.15
CA LYS A 113 0.90 21.26 7.89
C LYS A 113 2.08 21.69 7.01
N HIS A 114 2.07 21.28 5.75
CA HIS A 114 3.13 21.48 4.78
C HIS A 114 2.56 22.22 3.58
N THR A 115 3.06 23.42 3.30
CA THR A 115 2.60 24.20 2.15
C THR A 115 2.92 23.46 0.86
N ILE A 116 1.92 23.23 0.01
CA ILE A 116 2.09 22.62 -1.31
C ILE A 116 1.78 23.66 -2.40
N PRO A 117 2.70 23.93 -3.34
CA PRO A 117 2.42 24.82 -4.46
C PRO A 117 1.19 24.36 -5.24
N ASP A 118 0.33 25.29 -5.63
CA ASP A 118 -0.83 25.05 -6.49
C ASP A 118 -1.91 24.09 -5.92
N TYR A 119 -1.85 23.72 -4.63
CA TYR A 119 -2.75 22.74 -4.04
C TYR A 119 -4.23 23.08 -4.17
N ASP A 120 -4.62 24.31 -3.85
CA ASP A 120 -6.02 24.72 -3.88
C ASP A 120 -6.59 24.73 -5.32
N ASN A 121 -5.76 25.06 -6.31
CA ASN A 121 -6.15 25.01 -7.72
C ASN A 121 -6.34 23.57 -8.19
N GLN A 122 -5.46 22.65 -7.80
CA GLN A 122 -5.63 21.23 -8.15
C GLN A 122 -6.83 20.61 -7.44
N ILE A 123 -7.06 20.92 -6.16
CA ILE A 123 -8.28 20.50 -5.46
C ILE A 123 -9.53 21.05 -6.16
N SER A 124 -9.49 22.31 -6.61
CA SER A 124 -10.57 22.93 -7.39
C SER A 124 -10.84 22.19 -8.70
N LYS A 125 -9.77 21.90 -9.45
CA LYS A 125 -9.80 21.17 -10.72
C LYS A 125 -10.38 19.76 -10.58
N PHE A 126 -9.95 19.00 -9.57
CA PHE A 126 -10.31 17.60 -9.43
C PHE A 126 -11.61 17.36 -8.64
N PHE A 127 -11.88 18.15 -7.58
CA PHE A 127 -12.83 17.72 -6.55
C PHE A 127 -13.90 18.74 -6.12
N ILE A 128 -13.61 20.06 -6.09
CA ILE A 128 -14.53 21.03 -5.45
C ILE A 128 -15.94 21.02 -6.05
N ASN A 129 -16.02 21.13 -7.38
CA ASN A 129 -17.26 21.18 -8.16
C ASN A 129 -17.60 19.84 -8.82
N ASN A 130 -16.97 18.75 -8.37
CA ASN A 130 -17.12 17.44 -8.98
C ASN A 130 -18.29 16.67 -8.32
N GLU A 131 -19.40 16.52 -9.05
CA GLU A 131 -20.62 15.86 -8.57
C GLU A 131 -20.36 14.41 -8.10
N GLU A 132 -19.54 13.65 -8.83
CA GLU A 132 -19.16 12.27 -8.53
C GLU A 132 -18.34 12.17 -7.24
N HIS A 133 -17.34 13.04 -7.06
CA HIS A 133 -16.58 13.11 -5.80
C HIS A 133 -17.50 13.41 -4.61
N ARG A 134 -18.42 14.38 -4.77
CA ARG A 134 -19.37 14.74 -3.71
C ARG A 134 -20.35 13.61 -3.42
N PHE A 135 -20.72 12.83 -4.43
CA PHE A 135 -21.48 11.61 -4.26
C PHE A 135 -20.71 10.58 -3.45
N ILE A 136 -19.51 10.17 -3.84
CA ILE A 136 -18.68 9.19 -3.10
C ILE A 136 -18.43 9.64 -1.65
N HIS A 137 -18.12 10.92 -1.46
CA HIS A 137 -17.92 11.48 -0.12
C HIS A 137 -19.20 11.43 0.73
N SER A 138 -20.37 11.65 0.14
CA SER A 138 -21.66 11.62 0.85
C SER A 138 -22.18 10.18 1.02
N LEU A 139 -21.76 9.26 0.14
CA LEU A 139 -22.12 7.85 0.15
C LEU A 139 -21.69 7.18 1.45
N ARG A 140 -20.53 7.55 2.00
CA ARG A 140 -20.09 7.14 3.34
C ARG A 140 -21.18 7.39 4.40
N THR A 141 -21.71 8.60 4.45
CA THR A 141 -22.74 9.00 5.42
C THR A 141 -24.04 8.24 5.16
N TYR A 142 -24.40 8.03 3.89
CA TYR A 142 -25.58 7.22 3.55
C TYR A 142 -25.43 5.77 4.04
N ILE A 143 -24.31 5.11 3.74
CA ILE A 143 -24.08 3.70 4.10
C ILE A 143 -24.03 3.51 5.63
N THR A 144 -23.42 4.45 6.36
CA THR A 144 -23.28 4.37 7.83
C THR A 144 -24.59 4.63 8.60
N HIS A 145 -25.54 5.36 8.01
CA HIS A 145 -26.78 5.77 8.71
C HIS A 145 -28.06 5.12 8.21
N VAL A 146 -28.06 4.50 7.02
CA VAL A 146 -29.29 3.98 6.40
C VAL A 146 -29.21 2.48 6.23
N ARG A 147 -28.40 2.00 5.29
CA ARG A 147 -28.12 0.58 5.06
C ARG A 147 -26.93 0.46 4.14
N VAL A 148 -26.15 -0.61 4.30
CA VAL A 148 -25.31 -1.08 3.20
C VAL A 148 -26.28 -1.52 2.12
N THR A 149 -26.21 -0.87 0.96
CA THR A 149 -27.22 -0.89 -0.10
C THR A 149 -27.72 -2.31 -0.38
N GLU A 150 -29.04 -2.52 -0.43
CA GLU A 150 -29.61 -3.76 -0.95
C GLU A 150 -29.02 -4.04 -2.33
N ALA A 151 -28.68 -5.31 -2.58
CA ALA A 151 -28.05 -5.70 -3.81
C ALA A 151 -29.06 -5.61 -4.96
N ASN A 152 -29.01 -4.52 -5.72
CA ASN A 152 -29.88 -4.32 -6.87
C ASN A 152 -29.12 -4.69 -8.14
N TRP A 153 -29.29 -5.94 -8.56
CA TRP A 153 -28.76 -6.44 -9.81
C TRP A 153 -29.71 -6.15 -10.96
N GLN A 154 -29.20 -5.51 -12.00
CA GLN A 154 -29.88 -5.42 -13.28
C GLN A 154 -29.24 -6.41 -14.24
N ILE A 155 -30.03 -7.41 -14.66
CA ILE A 155 -29.61 -8.41 -15.64
C ILE A 155 -30.47 -8.22 -16.87
N SER A 156 -29.85 -7.89 -17.99
CA SER A 156 -30.53 -7.77 -19.27
C SER A 156 -29.90 -8.68 -20.32
N HIS A 157 -30.73 -9.13 -21.24
CA HIS A 157 -30.33 -9.95 -22.38
C HIS A 157 -30.58 -9.14 -23.65
N SER A 158 -29.53 -8.96 -24.44
CA SER A 158 -29.59 -8.26 -25.73
C SER A 158 -28.95 -9.10 -26.84
N LYS A 159 -29.06 -8.64 -28.09
CA LYS A 159 -28.34 -9.26 -29.22
C LYS A 159 -26.81 -9.23 -29.04
N GLU A 160 -26.30 -8.29 -28.25
CA GLU A 160 -24.87 -8.11 -27.93
C GLU A 160 -24.42 -8.98 -26.75
N GLY A 161 -25.35 -9.70 -26.11
CA GLY A 161 -25.07 -10.62 -25.02
C GLY A 161 -25.78 -10.27 -23.72
N ARG A 162 -25.33 -10.90 -22.64
CA ARG A 162 -25.86 -10.76 -21.28
C ARG A 162 -25.12 -9.63 -20.57
N LEU A 163 -25.85 -8.61 -20.13
CA LEU A 163 -25.33 -7.52 -19.31
C LEU A 163 -25.78 -7.70 -17.86
N VAL A 164 -24.85 -7.60 -16.92
CA VAL A 164 -25.10 -7.69 -15.48
C VAL A 164 -24.48 -6.49 -14.82
N GLN A 165 -25.27 -5.70 -14.10
CA GLN A 165 -24.81 -4.48 -13.45
C GLN A 165 -25.27 -4.43 -12.00
N PHE A 166 -24.39 -3.98 -11.12
CA PHE A 166 -24.73 -3.68 -9.74
C PHE A 166 -25.09 -2.20 -9.61
N LEU A 167 -26.35 -1.92 -9.30
CA LEU A 167 -26.87 -0.56 -9.23
C LEU A 167 -27.17 -0.15 -7.79
N LEU A 168 -26.98 1.14 -7.53
CA LEU A 168 -27.65 1.81 -6.42
C LEU A 168 -28.90 2.49 -6.97
N SER A 169 -30.08 1.99 -6.59
CA SER A 169 -31.36 2.51 -7.04
C SER A 169 -31.46 4.01 -6.76
N LYS A 170 -31.81 4.79 -7.78
CA LYS A 170 -32.05 6.22 -7.65
C LYS A 170 -33.16 6.52 -6.65
N GLU A 171 -34.22 5.72 -6.68
CA GLU A 171 -35.36 5.87 -5.78
C GLU A 171 -34.91 5.73 -4.31
N ASP A 172 -34.15 4.67 -4.02
CA ASP A 172 -33.65 4.41 -2.67
C ASP A 172 -32.66 5.47 -2.20
N LEU A 173 -31.74 5.89 -3.08
CA LEU A 173 -30.82 6.96 -2.77
C LEU A 173 -31.58 8.25 -2.43
N LEU A 174 -32.62 8.60 -3.19
CA LEU A 174 -33.39 9.83 -2.97
C LEU A 174 -34.29 9.80 -1.72
N LYS A 175 -34.57 8.62 -1.13
CA LYS A 175 -35.25 8.51 0.18
C LYS A 175 -34.41 9.15 1.31
N TYR A 176 -33.08 9.14 1.17
CA TYR A 176 -32.20 9.79 2.14
C TYR A 176 -32.14 11.31 1.93
N LYS A 177 -32.67 12.09 2.88
CA LYS A 177 -32.83 13.55 2.72
C LYS A 177 -31.54 14.35 2.91
N LYS A 178 -30.48 13.77 3.50
CA LYS A 178 -29.26 14.50 3.91
C LYS A 178 -28.14 14.49 2.85
N TRP A 179 -28.44 14.21 1.59
CA TRP A 179 -27.47 14.40 0.50
C TRP A 179 -27.10 15.88 0.34
N LYS A 180 -25.81 16.16 0.15
CA LYS A 180 -25.34 17.50 -0.26
C LYS A 180 -25.83 17.83 -1.67
N SER A 181 -25.94 19.12 -2.00
CA SER A 181 -26.52 19.61 -3.27
C SER A 181 -25.91 18.94 -4.51
N LEU A 182 -24.58 18.93 -4.63
CA LEU A 182 -23.87 18.31 -5.76
C LEU A 182 -24.04 16.78 -5.80
N ALA A 183 -24.04 16.10 -4.66
CA ALA A 183 -24.31 14.66 -4.60
C ALA A 183 -25.75 14.34 -5.03
N LYS A 184 -26.71 15.16 -4.59
CA LYS A 184 -28.12 15.02 -5.00
C LYS A 184 -28.30 15.30 -6.49
N LYS A 185 -27.55 16.24 -7.05
CA LYS A 185 -27.51 16.53 -8.50
C LYS A 185 -26.99 15.32 -9.28
N PHE A 186 -25.89 14.71 -8.82
CA PHE A 186 -25.37 13.46 -9.38
C PHE A 186 -26.42 12.34 -9.44
N ILE A 187 -27.11 12.08 -8.31
CA ILE A 187 -28.16 11.06 -8.20
C ILE A 187 -29.36 11.38 -9.11
N ARG A 188 -29.70 12.66 -9.29
CA ARG A 188 -30.80 13.06 -10.17
C ARG A 188 -30.46 12.90 -11.66
N HIS A 189 -29.20 13.09 -12.03
CA HIS A 189 -28.71 12.92 -13.39
C HIS A 189 -28.58 11.46 -13.82
N SER A 190 -28.45 10.51 -12.89
CA SER A 190 -28.56 9.09 -13.26
C SER A 190 -29.99 8.77 -13.69
N SER A 191 -30.16 7.89 -14.68
CA SER A 191 -31.46 7.43 -15.17
C SER A 191 -32.22 6.67 -14.06
N ASP A 192 -31.94 5.37 -13.93
CA ASP A 192 -32.63 4.45 -13.01
C ASP A 192 -31.80 4.20 -11.74
N GLY A 193 -30.50 4.43 -11.81
CA GLY A 193 -29.59 4.26 -10.69
C GLY A 193 -28.14 4.50 -11.06
N ILE A 194 -27.28 4.34 -10.06
CA ILE A 194 -25.84 4.54 -10.20
C ILE A 194 -25.18 3.18 -10.36
N ILE A 195 -24.53 2.96 -11.50
CA ILE A 195 -23.71 1.77 -11.74
C ILE A 195 -22.44 1.91 -10.89
N VAL A 196 -22.30 1.04 -9.90
CA VAL A 196 -21.24 1.14 -8.88
C VAL A 196 -19.85 0.99 -9.48
N GLU A 197 -19.65 -0.03 -10.33
CA GLU A 197 -18.39 -0.30 -11.02
C GLU A 197 -17.89 0.94 -11.77
N ALA A 198 -18.72 1.49 -12.67
CA ALA A 198 -18.37 2.65 -13.48
C ALA A 198 -18.03 3.90 -12.65
N VAL A 199 -18.76 4.15 -11.56
CA VAL A 199 -18.48 5.30 -10.69
C VAL A 199 -17.19 5.14 -9.91
N PHE A 200 -16.93 3.97 -9.35
CA PHE A 200 -15.71 3.75 -8.56
C PHE A 200 -14.45 3.64 -9.43
N GLU A 201 -14.53 3.05 -10.63
CA GLU A 201 -13.43 3.06 -11.60
C GLU A 201 -13.06 4.48 -12.01
N LYS A 202 -14.06 5.26 -12.45
CA LYS A 202 -13.85 6.65 -12.87
C LYS A 202 -13.31 7.53 -11.74
N TYR A 203 -13.81 7.31 -10.51
CA TYR A 203 -13.33 8.02 -9.34
C TYR A 203 -11.88 7.64 -9.01
N ALA A 204 -11.53 6.36 -9.08
CA ALA A 204 -10.18 5.88 -8.81
C ALA A 204 -9.15 6.46 -9.78
N ILE A 205 -9.49 6.61 -11.07
CA ILE A 205 -8.64 7.27 -12.07
C ILE A 205 -8.33 8.72 -11.65
N LYS A 206 -9.35 9.50 -11.29
CA LYS A 206 -9.15 10.90 -10.84
C LYS A 206 -8.32 11.00 -9.56
N VAL A 207 -8.58 10.11 -8.59
CA VAL A 207 -7.80 10.04 -7.35
C VAL A 207 -6.34 9.75 -7.67
N LYS A 208 -6.06 8.77 -8.53
CA LYS A 208 -4.72 8.44 -8.97
C LYS A 208 -4.02 9.62 -9.63
N GLU A 209 -4.68 10.29 -10.59
CA GLU A 209 -4.12 11.46 -11.27
C GLU A 209 -3.74 12.59 -10.29
N PHE A 210 -4.64 12.93 -9.37
CA PHE A 210 -4.38 13.93 -8.34
C PHE A 210 -3.21 13.52 -7.43
N HIS A 211 -3.16 12.26 -6.99
CA HIS A 211 -2.12 11.80 -6.08
C HIS A 211 -0.75 11.63 -6.75
N CYS A 212 -0.69 11.30 -8.05
CA CYS A 212 0.53 11.36 -8.83
C CYS A 212 1.08 12.79 -8.83
N TRP A 213 0.24 13.77 -9.18
CA TRP A 213 0.63 15.18 -9.13
C TRP A 213 1.07 15.62 -7.72
N LEU A 214 0.30 15.27 -6.68
CA LEU A 214 0.58 15.67 -5.31
C LEU A 214 1.94 15.11 -4.83
N HIS A 215 2.23 13.86 -5.16
CA HIS A 215 3.51 13.23 -4.86
C HIS A 215 4.65 14.00 -5.54
N ASP A 216 4.53 14.31 -6.83
CA ASP A 216 5.57 15.03 -7.56
C ASP A 216 5.79 16.44 -7.00
N ALA A 217 4.72 17.16 -6.66
CA ALA A 217 4.80 18.47 -6.02
C ALA A 217 5.50 18.42 -4.64
N ILE A 218 5.23 17.37 -3.84
CA ILE A 218 5.89 17.16 -2.55
C ILE A 218 7.38 16.89 -2.75
N ILE A 219 7.75 15.98 -3.65
CA ILE A 219 9.15 15.62 -3.90
C ILE A 219 9.91 16.83 -4.46
N GLN A 220 9.33 17.57 -5.41
CA GLN A 220 9.97 18.76 -5.97
C GLN A 220 10.29 19.79 -4.88
N LYS A 221 9.37 19.99 -3.93
CA LYS A 221 9.54 20.99 -2.86
C LYS A 221 10.45 20.52 -1.72
N TYR A 222 10.32 19.28 -1.27
CA TYR A 222 10.93 18.79 -0.03
C TYR A 222 12.02 17.73 -0.24
N SER A 223 12.47 17.53 -1.49
CA SER A 223 13.48 16.52 -1.85
C SER A 223 14.73 16.57 -0.96
N LYS A 224 15.25 17.76 -0.67
CA LYS A 224 16.44 17.93 0.17
C LYS A 224 16.23 17.43 1.59
N ASP A 225 15.20 17.91 2.27
CA ASP A 225 14.93 17.53 3.67
C ASP A 225 14.63 16.05 3.81
N ILE A 226 13.82 15.50 2.90
CA ILE A 226 13.48 14.08 2.85
C ILE A 226 14.75 13.25 2.59
N SER A 227 15.56 13.63 1.60
CA SER A 227 16.80 12.93 1.27
C SER A 227 17.77 12.91 2.44
N ASP A 228 17.96 14.05 3.11
CA ASP A 228 18.87 14.17 4.24
C ASP A 228 18.42 13.31 5.44
N TYR A 229 17.11 13.28 5.75
CA TYR A 229 16.57 12.36 6.74
C TYR A 229 16.80 10.89 6.35
N LEU A 230 16.50 10.53 5.10
CA LEU A 230 16.62 9.14 4.63
C LEU A 230 18.06 8.63 4.63
N LYS A 231 19.06 9.50 4.46
CA LYS A 231 20.48 9.14 4.64
C LYS A 231 20.74 8.62 6.06
N TYR A 232 20.26 9.32 7.08
CA TYR A 232 20.43 8.89 8.47
C TYR A 232 19.65 7.62 8.80
N LYS A 233 18.40 7.53 8.32
CA LYS A 233 17.62 6.29 8.44
C LYS A 233 18.38 5.10 7.84
N LYS A 234 18.92 5.25 6.63
CA LYS A 234 19.72 4.22 5.94
C LYS A 234 20.97 3.82 6.73
N ILE A 235 21.68 4.77 7.35
CA ILE A 235 22.83 4.47 8.21
C ILE A 235 22.41 3.62 9.42
N LEU A 236 21.29 3.93 10.06
CA LEU A 236 20.81 3.12 11.19
C LEU A 236 20.36 1.73 10.74
N ASP A 237 19.68 1.61 9.60
CA ASP A 237 19.26 0.33 9.04
C ASP A 237 20.48 -0.53 8.63
N GLN A 238 21.58 0.10 8.18
CA GLN A 238 22.87 -0.58 7.98
C GLN A 238 23.45 -1.17 9.28
N PHE A 239 23.42 -0.41 10.37
CA PHE A 239 23.90 -0.92 11.67
C PHE A 239 23.06 -2.08 12.18
N ASP A 240 21.75 -1.99 11.99
CA ASP A 240 20.81 -3.03 12.36
C ASP A 240 21.04 -4.32 11.57
N SER A 241 21.10 -4.21 10.24
CA SER A 241 21.36 -5.33 9.33
C SER A 241 22.69 -6.02 9.66
N TYR A 242 23.77 -5.25 9.84
CA TYR A 242 25.07 -5.79 10.22
C TYR A 242 25.00 -6.59 11.54
N SER A 243 24.34 -6.01 12.54
CA SER A 243 24.20 -6.63 13.87
C SER A 243 23.38 -7.90 13.80
N HIS A 244 22.26 -7.88 13.08
CA HIS A 244 21.41 -9.03 12.85
C HIS A 244 22.20 -10.19 12.21
N TRP A 245 22.88 -9.92 11.09
CA TRP A 245 23.66 -10.95 10.39
C TRP A 245 24.82 -11.47 11.23
N SER A 246 25.56 -10.60 11.91
CA SER A 246 26.66 -11.02 12.79
C SER A 246 26.16 -11.95 13.90
N VAL A 247 25.04 -11.62 14.56
CA VAL A 247 24.45 -12.45 15.62
C VAL A 247 23.92 -13.77 15.05
N LEU A 248 23.17 -13.73 13.95
CA LEU A 248 22.62 -14.93 13.32
C LEU A 248 23.74 -15.93 12.96
N ILE A 249 24.83 -15.44 12.38
CA ILE A 249 25.96 -16.28 12.00
C ILE A 249 26.70 -16.80 13.23
N GLN A 250 27.11 -15.91 14.15
CA GLN A 250 27.97 -16.27 15.28
C GLN A 250 27.27 -17.05 16.39
N GLN A 251 26.00 -16.76 16.66
CA GLN A 251 25.25 -17.37 17.77
C GLN A 251 24.20 -18.37 17.27
N GLY A 252 23.66 -18.16 16.06
CA GLY A 252 22.65 -19.04 15.49
C GLY A 252 23.26 -20.22 14.74
N LEU A 253 24.03 -19.94 13.69
CA LEU A 253 24.43 -20.94 12.70
C LEU A 253 25.72 -21.68 13.07
N PHE A 254 26.76 -20.95 13.52
CA PHE A 254 28.04 -21.57 13.89
C PHE A 254 27.95 -22.56 15.06
N PRO A 255 27.34 -22.23 16.21
CA PRO A 255 27.32 -23.15 17.36
C PRO A 255 26.50 -24.41 17.08
N LYS A 256 25.48 -24.30 16.23
CA LYS A 256 24.58 -25.39 15.88
C LYS A 256 25.05 -26.22 14.68
N LYS A 257 26.18 -25.84 14.04
CA LYS A 257 26.72 -26.49 12.83
C LYS A 257 25.66 -26.70 11.74
N LEU A 258 24.76 -25.73 11.59
CA LEU A 258 23.67 -25.84 10.63
C LEU A 258 24.20 -25.63 9.22
N ASN A 259 23.78 -26.48 8.28
CA ASN A 259 24.09 -26.30 6.86
C ASN A 259 23.28 -25.11 6.31
N PRO A 260 23.93 -23.98 5.94
CA PRO A 260 23.22 -22.77 5.52
C PRO A 260 22.44 -22.96 4.21
N TYR A 261 22.84 -23.90 3.36
CA TYR A 261 22.18 -24.18 2.08
C TYR A 261 20.73 -24.65 2.26
N LEU A 262 20.39 -25.29 3.38
CA LEU A 262 19.03 -25.76 3.67
C LEU A 262 18.03 -24.64 3.96
N TYR A 263 18.52 -23.43 4.23
CA TYR A 263 17.70 -22.29 4.64
C TYR A 263 17.67 -21.16 3.60
N LEU A 264 18.36 -21.31 2.47
CA LEU A 264 18.44 -20.26 1.44
C LEU A 264 17.06 -19.90 0.86
N ASN A 265 16.14 -20.86 0.77
CA ASN A 265 14.77 -20.63 0.32
C ASN A 265 13.95 -19.67 1.21
N ARG A 266 14.42 -19.38 2.43
CA ARG A 266 13.82 -18.37 3.31
C ARG A 266 14.23 -16.94 2.96
N TYR A 267 15.32 -16.80 2.22
CA TYR A 267 15.95 -15.50 1.91
C TYR A 267 16.02 -15.21 0.42
N LEU A 268 15.92 -16.23 -0.44
CA LEU A 268 16.01 -16.13 -1.88
C LEU A 268 14.69 -16.53 -2.53
N THR A 269 14.30 -15.78 -3.56
CA THR A 269 13.19 -16.14 -4.45
C THR A 269 13.51 -17.42 -5.24
N PRO A 270 12.50 -18.10 -5.82
CA PRO A 270 12.74 -19.27 -6.66
C PRO A 270 13.69 -19.02 -7.84
N GLN A 271 13.69 -17.80 -8.40
CA GLN A 271 14.58 -17.44 -9.50
C GLN A 271 16.02 -17.23 -9.02
N GLU A 272 16.22 -16.49 -7.94
CA GLU A 272 17.55 -16.27 -7.34
C GLU A 272 18.18 -17.59 -6.86
N MET A 273 17.36 -18.51 -6.34
CA MET A 273 17.79 -19.86 -5.99
C MET A 273 18.37 -20.61 -7.20
N LYS A 274 17.70 -20.55 -8.37
CA LYS A 274 18.22 -21.15 -9.60
C LYS A 274 19.56 -20.54 -9.98
N ASP A 275 19.67 -19.22 -9.95
CA ASP A 275 20.89 -18.50 -10.30
C ASP A 275 22.06 -18.86 -9.37
N VAL A 276 21.81 -19.07 -8.08
CA VAL A 276 22.84 -19.52 -7.12
C VAL A 276 23.26 -20.98 -7.38
N LEU A 277 22.30 -21.85 -7.74
CA LEU A 277 22.55 -23.27 -7.93
C LEU A 277 23.26 -23.60 -9.26
N THR A 278 23.28 -22.69 -10.24
CA THR A 278 24.09 -22.86 -11.46
C THR A 278 25.57 -22.62 -11.22
N LEU A 279 25.94 -21.95 -10.13
CA LEU A 279 27.33 -21.67 -9.77
C LEU A 279 27.97 -22.86 -9.05
N PRO A 280 29.31 -23.05 -9.16
CA PRO A 280 29.97 -24.19 -8.54
C PRO A 280 29.73 -24.27 -7.03
N HIS A 281 29.34 -25.44 -6.54
CA HIS A 281 28.96 -25.64 -5.13
C HIS A 281 30.12 -25.30 -4.18
N ARG A 282 29.83 -24.53 -3.12
CA ARG A 282 30.81 -24.04 -2.12
C ARG A 282 31.97 -23.25 -2.73
N SER A 283 31.74 -22.62 -3.87
CA SER A 283 32.69 -21.69 -4.46
C SER A 283 32.50 -20.29 -3.90
N LYS A 284 33.58 -19.49 -3.98
CA LYS A 284 33.54 -18.07 -3.65
C LYS A 284 32.48 -17.33 -4.48
N GLN A 285 32.40 -17.62 -5.77
CA GLN A 285 31.43 -17.00 -6.69
C GLN A 285 29.98 -17.30 -6.28
N GLN A 286 29.69 -18.55 -5.90
CA GLN A 286 28.36 -18.92 -5.41
C GLN A 286 27.97 -18.15 -4.15
N VAL A 287 28.88 -18.09 -3.16
CA VAL A 287 28.59 -17.42 -1.89
C VAL A 287 28.54 -15.91 -2.05
N ASP A 288 29.36 -15.33 -2.92
CA ASP A 288 29.28 -13.90 -3.27
C ASP A 288 27.96 -13.55 -3.95
N LYS A 289 27.42 -14.47 -4.77
CA LYS A 289 26.09 -14.31 -5.38
C LYS A 289 24.97 -14.35 -4.34
N ILE A 290 25.07 -15.25 -3.36
CA ILE A 290 24.13 -15.30 -2.21
C ILE A 290 24.19 -13.98 -1.44
N ILE A 291 25.40 -13.49 -1.11
CA ILE A 291 25.57 -12.21 -0.43
C ILE A 291 24.94 -11.07 -1.24
N GLN A 292 25.14 -11.04 -2.55
CA GLN A 292 24.55 -10.01 -3.42
C GLN A 292 23.02 -9.95 -3.33
N PHE A 293 22.35 -11.10 -3.24
CA PHE A 293 20.90 -11.15 -3.14
C PHE A 293 20.38 -10.83 -1.72
N VAL A 294 21.13 -11.19 -0.69
CA VAL A 294 20.69 -11.10 0.71
C VAL A 294 21.09 -9.77 1.38
N ASP A 295 22.20 -9.15 0.96
CA ASP A 295 22.75 -7.94 1.57
C ASP A 295 22.12 -6.64 1.00
N GLU A 296 20.86 -6.40 1.34
CA GLU A 296 20.07 -5.23 0.90
C GLU A 296 20.79 -3.89 1.14
N TYR A 297 21.53 -3.78 2.24
CA TYR A 297 22.14 -2.52 2.69
C TYR A 297 23.64 -2.39 2.36
N ASN A 298 24.21 -3.39 1.67
CA ASN A 298 25.64 -3.50 1.38
C ASN A 298 26.52 -3.39 2.64
N VAL A 299 26.14 -4.12 3.70
CA VAL A 299 26.83 -4.13 5.01
C VAL A 299 27.88 -5.22 5.14
N CYS A 300 27.98 -6.14 4.18
CA CYS A 300 28.93 -7.25 4.20
C CYS A 300 30.36 -6.79 3.92
N ASP A 301 31.00 -6.28 4.98
CA ASP A 301 32.42 -5.96 5.01
C ASP A 301 33.31 -7.22 4.92
N MET A 302 34.63 -7.03 4.80
CA MET A 302 35.58 -8.14 4.71
C MET A 302 35.54 -9.10 5.91
N LYS A 303 35.18 -8.59 7.10
CA LYS A 303 35.11 -9.38 8.32
C LYS A 303 33.88 -10.29 8.28
N LEU A 304 32.70 -9.75 7.97
CA LEU A 304 31.46 -10.50 7.84
C LEU A 304 31.55 -11.49 6.68
N ARG A 305 32.11 -11.07 5.54
CA ARG A 305 32.33 -11.94 4.37
C ARG A 305 33.20 -13.14 4.72
N ARG A 306 34.26 -12.96 5.51
CA ARG A 306 35.11 -14.06 5.98
C ARG A 306 34.34 -15.05 6.85
N LEU A 307 33.48 -14.56 7.75
CA LEU A 307 32.61 -15.42 8.56
C LEU A 307 31.62 -16.19 7.70
N ILE A 308 31.03 -15.55 6.69
CA ILE A 308 30.12 -16.22 5.74
C ILE A 308 30.86 -17.31 4.96
N TYR A 309 32.07 -17.05 4.44
CA TYR A 309 32.85 -18.08 3.75
C TYR A 309 33.19 -19.27 4.64
N GLN A 310 33.49 -19.03 5.91
CA GLN A 310 33.71 -20.10 6.89
C GLN A 310 32.42 -20.91 7.12
N LEU A 311 31.29 -20.24 7.27
CA LEU A 311 29.99 -20.87 7.47
C LEU A 311 29.57 -21.74 6.28
N PHE A 312 29.83 -21.27 5.05
CA PHE A 312 29.51 -21.99 3.82
C PHE A 312 30.60 -22.98 3.39
N GLU A 313 31.65 -23.15 4.19
CA GLU A 313 32.78 -24.05 3.92
C GLU A 313 33.40 -23.82 2.53
N VAL A 314 33.55 -22.55 2.15
CA VAL A 314 34.13 -22.17 0.86
C VAL A 314 35.56 -22.68 0.79
N LYS A 315 35.88 -23.44 -0.26
CA LYS A 315 37.24 -23.97 -0.48
C LYS A 315 38.21 -22.79 -0.61
N LYS A 316 39.28 -22.80 0.19
CA LYS A 316 40.42 -21.89 -0.02
C LYS A 316 41.07 -22.30 -1.33
N THR A 317 40.92 -21.47 -2.37
CA THR A 317 41.77 -21.51 -3.56
C THR A 317 43.18 -21.05 -3.22
#